data_AF-A0AAW9EEC3-F1
#
_entry.id   AF-A0AAW9EEC3-F1
#
_cell.length_a   1.000
_cell.length_b   1.000
_cell.length_c   1.000
_cell.angle_alpha   90.00
_cell.angle_beta   90.00
_cell.angle_gamma   90.00
#
_symmetry.space_group_name_H-M   'P 1'
#
loop_
_entity.id
_entity.type
_entity.pdbx_description
1 polymer ?
#
loop_
_entity_poly.entity_id
_entity_poly.type
_entity_poly.pdbx_seq_one_letter_code
_entity_poly.pdbx_strand_id
1 'polypeptide(L)'
;FWLLIFVVSIKYLTFVMRADNAGEGGILTLMSLAGRNTSARTTSMLVIMGLIGGSFFYGEVVITPAISLMSAIEGLEIVAPQLDTWIV
;
A
#
# COMPACT_ATOMS: atom_id res chain seq x y z
N PHE A 1 13.23 -15.81 0.53
CA PHE A 1 12.18 -15.17 1.36
C PHE A 1 12.78 -14.27 2.43
N TRP A 2 13.52 -14.80 3.41
CA TRP A 2 14.11 -14.01 4.51
C TRP A 2 14.96 -12.81 4.08
N LEU A 3 15.79 -12.98 3.04
CA LEU A 3 16.59 -11.87 2.49
C LEU A 3 15.71 -10.74 1.92
N LEU A 4 14.59 -11.07 1.26
CA LEU A 4 13.66 -10.07 0.73
C LEU A 4 12.99 -9.28 1.84
N ILE A 5 12.53 -9.96 2.90
CA ILE A 5 11.98 -9.29 4.08
C ILE A 5 13.02 -8.33 4.64
N PHE A 6 14.25 -8.78 4.85
CA PHE A 6 15.30 -7.96 5.44
C PHE A 6 15.65 -6.73 4.58
N VAL A 7 15.80 -6.91 3.26
CA VAL A 7 16.10 -5.82 2.32
C VAL A 7 14.96 -4.80 2.27
N VAL A 8 13.70 -5.27 2.17
CA VAL A 8 12.53 -4.37 2.12
C VAL A 8 12.34 -3.63 3.43
N SER A 9 12.44 -4.32 4.58
CA SER A 9 12.33 -3.69 5.90
C SER A 9 13.41 -2.63 6.13
N ILE A 10 14.67 -2.92 5.83
CA ILE A 10 15.76 -1.94 5.97
C ILE A 10 15.52 -0.74 5.05
N LYS A 11 15.21 -0.97 3.77
CA LYS A 11 14.92 0.13 2.83
C LYS A 11 13.78 1.00 3.32
N TYR A 12 12.72 0.40 3.84
CA TYR A 12 11.53 1.14 4.31
C TYR A 12 11.84 1.97 5.56
N LEU A 13 12.50 1.38 6.56
CA LEU A 13 12.87 2.08 7.80
C LEU A 13 13.88 3.20 7.57
N THR A 14 14.82 3.01 6.64
CA THR A 14 15.90 3.98 6.40
C THR A 14 15.53 5.09 5.44
N PHE A 15 14.64 4.86 4.47
CA PHE A 15 14.27 5.89 3.49
C PHE A 15 12.83 6.37 3.66
N VAL A 16 11.85 5.46 3.72
CA VAL A 16 10.43 5.83 3.69
C VAL A 16 10.00 6.45 5.01
N MET A 17 10.38 5.86 6.14
CA MET A 17 10.04 6.40 7.48
C MET A 17 10.75 7.72 7.81
N ARG A 18 11.86 8.04 7.13
CA ARG A 18 12.55 9.34 7.26
C ARG A 18 11.97 10.42 6.34
N ALA A 19 11.12 10.05 5.40
CA ALA A 19 10.40 10.97 4.52
C ALA A 19 9.09 11.42 5.19
N ASP A 20 9.17 11.81 6.46
CA ASP A 20 8.08 12.34 7.26
C ASP A 20 8.18 13.88 7.35
N ASN A 21 7.04 14.56 7.37
CA ASN A 21 6.98 16.01 7.57
C ASN A 21 6.45 16.30 8.97
N ALA A 22 7.34 16.57 9.93
CA ALA A 22 6.98 16.87 11.33
C ALA A 22 6.08 15.79 12.00
N GLY A 23 6.28 14.52 11.65
CA GLY A 23 5.48 13.40 12.17
C GLY A 23 4.24 13.06 11.35
N GLU A 24 3.90 13.83 10.31
CA GLU A 24 2.84 13.52 9.35
C GLU A 24 3.41 12.81 8.12
N GLY A 25 3.38 11.47 8.13
CA GLY A 25 3.78 10.63 7.00
C GLY A 25 2.62 10.31 6.07
N GLY A 26 2.88 10.26 4.76
CA GLY A 26 1.92 9.79 3.76
C GLY A 26 1.94 10.57 2.45
N ILE A 27 1.35 9.97 1.41
CA ILE A 27 1.32 10.58 0.08
C ILE A 27 0.53 11.90 0.09
N LEU A 28 -0.51 12.00 0.93
CA LEU A 28 -1.35 13.19 1.08
C LEU A 28 -0.63 14.34 1.79
N THR A 29 0.15 14.04 2.85
CA THR A 29 0.87 15.05 3.65
C THR A 29 2.06 15.60 2.87
N LEU A 30 2.75 14.75 2.10
CA LEU A 30 3.83 15.15 1.20
C LEU A 30 3.33 15.98 0.00
N MET A 31 2.14 15.69 -0.53
CA MET A 31 1.51 16.53 -1.58
C MET A 31 1.17 17.94 -1.05
N SER A 32 0.68 18.04 0.19
CA SER A 32 0.44 19.32 0.88
C SER A 32 1.74 20.13 1.06
N LEU A 33 2.82 19.48 1.49
CA LEU A 33 4.12 20.13 1.68
C LEU A 33 4.75 20.57 0.35
N ALA A 34 4.64 19.76 -0.71
CA ALA A 34 5.12 20.09 -2.04
C ALA A 34 4.49 21.40 -2.56
N GLY A 35 3.19 21.60 -2.31
CA GLY A 35 2.50 22.83 -2.68
C GLY A 35 3.03 24.10 -2.03
N ARG A 36 3.67 23.99 -0.86
CA ARG A 36 4.19 25.13 -0.09
C ARG A 36 5.64 25.48 -0.41
N ASN A 37 6.46 24.48 -0.75
CA ASN A 37 7.93 24.63 -0.80
C ASN A 37 8.53 24.51 -2.21
N THR A 38 7.71 24.43 -3.26
CA THR A 38 8.16 24.10 -4.62
C THR A 38 7.54 25.00 -5.69
N SER A 39 8.25 25.19 -6.82
CA SER A 39 7.74 25.90 -8.00
C SER A 39 6.49 25.24 -8.58
N ALA A 40 5.55 26.04 -9.09
CA ALA A 40 4.25 25.59 -9.60
C ALA A 40 4.32 24.41 -10.59
N ARG A 41 5.34 24.39 -11.47
CA ARG A 41 5.55 23.30 -12.44
C ARG A 41 5.91 21.98 -11.75
N THR A 42 6.80 22.03 -10.77
CA THR A 42 7.25 20.84 -10.05
C THR A 42 6.18 20.36 -9.07
N THR A 43 5.41 21.26 -8.46
CA THR A 43 4.22 20.91 -7.66
C THR A 43 3.20 20.13 -8.49
N SER A 44 2.89 20.59 -9.70
CA SER A 44 1.95 19.89 -10.60
C SER A 44 2.43 18.47 -10.94
N MET A 45 3.73 18.32 -11.22
CA MET A 45 4.33 17.00 -11.47
C MET A 45 4.27 16.08 -10.23
N LEU A 46 4.56 16.61 -9.03
CA LEU A 46 4.50 15.86 -7.78
C LEU A 46 3.07 15.43 -7.43
N VAL A 47 2.06 16.27 -7.71
CA VAL A 47 0.65 15.91 -7.54
C VAL A 47 0.24 14.78 -8.47
N ILE A 48 0.63 14.83 -9.74
CA ILE A 48 0.35 13.74 -10.70
C ILE A 48 0.99 12.43 -10.23
N MET A 49 2.26 12.47 -9.82
CA MET A 49 2.95 11.30 -9.26
C MET A 49 2.28 10.79 -7.98
N GLY A 50 1.82 11.70 -7.11
CA GLY A 50 1.09 11.37 -5.89
C GLY A 50 -0.27 10.72 -6.17
N LEU A 51 -1.00 11.16 -7.19
CA LEU A 51 -2.26 10.55 -7.62
C LEU A 51 -2.05 9.14 -8.17
N ILE A 52 -1.00 8.93 -8.98
CA ILE A 52 -0.63 7.60 -9.48
C ILE A 52 -0.28 6.68 -8.29
N GLY A 53 0.59 7.13 -7.38
CA GLY A 53 0.92 6.36 -6.18
C GLY A 53 -0.30 6.05 -5.30
N GLY A 54 -1.21 7.01 -5.16
CA GLY A 54 -2.47 6.85 -4.43
C GLY A 54 -3.39 5.81 -5.07
N SER A 55 -3.47 5.76 -6.41
CA SER A 55 -4.24 4.74 -7.11
C SER A 55 -3.68 3.33 -6.93
N PHE A 56 -2.36 3.17 -6.92
CA PHE A 56 -1.74 1.87 -6.63
C PHE A 56 -1.99 1.44 -5.19
N PHE A 57 -1.88 2.37 -4.22
CA PHE A 57 -2.23 2.09 -2.84
C PHE A 57 -3.70 1.64 -2.69
N TYR A 58 -4.62 2.31 -3.38
CA TYR A 58 -6.03 1.90 -3.39
C TYR A 58 -6.23 0.51 -3.99
N GLY A 59 -5.52 0.19 -5.09
CA GLY A 59 -5.51 -1.15 -5.68
C GLY A 59 -5.09 -2.22 -4.69
N GLU A 60 -3.97 -2.03 -3.99
CA GLU A 60 -3.47 -2.98 -2.98
C GLU A 60 -4.47 -3.20 -1.83
N VAL A 61 -5.16 -2.14 -1.40
CA VAL A 61 -6.19 -2.20 -0.34
C VAL A 61 -7.40 -3.04 -0.76
N VAL A 62 -7.77 -3.03 -2.04
CA VAL A 62 -8.88 -3.87 -2.56
C VAL A 62 -8.44 -5.30 -2.86
N ILE A 63 -7.22 -5.47 -3.38
CA ILE A 63 -6.69 -6.78 -3.80
C ILE A 63 -6.37 -7.67 -2.60
N THR A 64 -5.78 -7.12 -1.53
CA THR A 64 -5.33 -7.93 -0.38
C THR A 64 -6.48 -8.67 0.32
N PRO A 65 -7.63 -8.04 0.65
CA PRO A 65 -8.77 -8.75 1.22
C PRO A 65 -9.35 -9.79 0.26
N ALA A 66 -9.41 -9.50 -1.04
CA ALA A 66 -9.93 -10.43 -2.03
C ALA A 66 -9.07 -11.71 -2.11
N ILE A 67 -7.75 -11.55 -2.23
CA ILE A 67 -6.81 -12.68 -2.25
C ILE A 67 -6.86 -13.45 -0.94
N SER A 68 -6.87 -12.75 0.20
CA SER A 68 -6.90 -13.40 1.51
C SER A 68 -8.20 -14.17 1.74
N LEU A 69 -9.35 -13.67 1.26
CA LEU A 69 -10.64 -14.35 1.37
C LEU A 69 -10.68 -15.59 0.47
N MET A 70 -10.25 -15.46 -0.79
CA MET A 70 -10.19 -16.60 -1.72
C MET A 70 -9.28 -17.70 -1.19
N SER A 71 -8.09 -17.35 -0.69
CA SER A 71 -7.16 -18.31 -0.09
C SER A 71 -7.75 -19.00 1.15
N ALA A 72 -8.57 -18.30 1.93
CA ALA A 72 -9.25 -18.90 3.08
C ALA A 72 -10.35 -19.88 2.67
N ILE A 73 -11.11 -19.55 1.61
CA ILE A 73 -12.13 -20.43 1.03
C ILE A 73 -11.50 -21.71 0.47
N GLU A 74 -10.45 -21.59 -0.33
CA GLU A 74 -9.71 -22.74 -0.87
C GLU A 74 -9.12 -23.63 0.24
N GLY A 75 -8.60 -23.02 1.31
CA GLY A 75 -8.13 -23.77 2.47
C GLY A 75 -9.24 -24.50 3.22
N LEU A 76 -10.46 -23.94 3.25
CA LEU A 76 -11.62 -24.53 3.90
C LEU A 76 -12.16 -25.73 3.12
N GLU A 77 -12.21 -25.66 1.79
CA GLU A 77 -12.60 -26.78 0.91
C GLU A 77 -11.73 -28.03 1.15
N ILE A 78 -10.44 -27.85 1.47
CA ILE A 78 -9.52 -28.95 1.75
C ILE A 78 -9.77 -29.58 3.14
N VAL A 79 -10.04 -28.74 4.16
CA VAL A 79 -10.12 -29.19 5.57
C VAL A 79 -11.53 -29.64 5.97
N ALA A 80 -12.56 -29.00 5.43
CA ALA A 80 -13.96 -29.25 5.79
C ALA A 80 -14.89 -29.13 4.56
N PRO A 81 -14.87 -30.11 3.64
CA PRO A 81 -15.68 -30.09 2.40
C PRO A 81 -17.19 -30.03 2.63
N GLN A 82 -17.64 -30.38 3.84
CA GLN A 82 -19.07 -30.32 4.23
C GLN A 82 -19.60 -28.89 4.33
N LEU A 83 -18.70 -27.90 4.42
CA LEU A 83 -19.04 -26.49 4.51
C LEU A 83 -19.23 -25.82 3.15
N ASP A 84 -18.89 -26.49 2.04
CA ASP A 84 -19.04 -25.96 0.67
C ASP A 84 -20.48 -25.54 0.36
N THR A 85 -21.46 -26.21 0.97
CA THR A 85 -22.90 -25.89 0.79
C THR A 85 -23.29 -24.53 1.39
N TRP A 86 -22.46 -23.95 2.27
CA TRP A 86 -22.71 -22.69 2.97
C TRP A 86 -21.87 -21.52 2.41
N ILE A 87 -21.00 -21.79 1.45
CA ILE A 87 -20.21 -20.77 0.75
C ILE A 87 -21.06 -20.24 -0.41
N VAL A 88 -21.31 -18.92 -0.44
CA VAL A 88 -22.15 -18.23 -1.45
C VAL A 88 -21.27 -17.43 -2.40
#